data_AF-A0A0G1CN53-F1
#
_entry.id   AF-A0A0G1CN53-F1
#
_cell.length_a   1.000
_cell.length_b   1.000
_cell.length_c   1.000
_cell.angle_alpha   90.00
_cell.angle_beta   90.00
_cell.angle_gamma   90.00
#
_symmetry.space_group_name_H-M   'P 1'
#
loop_
_entity.id
_entity.type
_entity.pdbx_description
1 polymer ?
#
loop_
_entity_poly.entity_id
_entity_poly.type
_entity_poly.pdbx_seq_one_letter_code
_entity_poly.pdbx_strand_id
1 'polypeptide(L)'
;MQINELRAKHPRLIYKNYTLHPIESKLRVEYEFLLEPDLLFHPQVIIPLNHVKIDAAVNNLIFQLGLVELISYWKAACPREIVVAAGSLTSEQITWWQDLFLSGLGEFFYRNQIDFTTPDFLHISSTQTTANPLPILALTTSERDLILVGGGKDSAVTLSLLKTSGRDLATLILNPTRAAKDNVRLSGLGPPLVVERTLDPQLLHLNNLGYLNGHTPFSAYLAFLGMLVAQLNRFTSVVAANENSANECNLIFKGRKINHQYSKTYEFENKFRTYAQAFLTGASQYFSFLRPLNELQISRLFATLPQFFPSFRSCNVGSKTDSWCGRCAKCAFIYLSLSPFLTSQELQRIFNRNLFTDPQIGGYIKDLVGLTNTKPFECVGTREESILALGLTLKKYRQLGLPLPTLLTNLEKQLKLTPAKVDQLTPLILNAFSDKHFLPTSHRALLEAAVHQQLKL
;
A
#
# COMPACT_ATOMS: atom_id res chain seq x y z
N MET A 1 11.46 -25.19 -1.90
CA MET A 1 11.31 -26.06 -3.11
C MET A 1 11.68 -25.26 -4.35
N GLN A 2 12.12 -25.90 -5.43
CA GLN A 2 12.47 -25.19 -6.67
C GLN A 2 11.20 -24.90 -7.50
N ILE A 3 11.17 -23.76 -8.21
CA ILE A 3 9.99 -23.36 -9.01
C ILE A 3 9.63 -24.40 -10.07
N ASN A 4 10.62 -25.03 -10.72
CA ASN A 4 10.37 -26.01 -11.77
C ASN A 4 9.68 -27.27 -11.23
N GLU A 5 10.05 -27.72 -10.04
CA GLU A 5 9.39 -28.84 -9.35
C GLU A 5 7.96 -28.47 -8.98
N LEU A 6 7.74 -27.27 -8.45
CA LEU A 6 6.42 -26.78 -8.06
C LEU A 6 5.50 -26.61 -9.27
N ARG A 7 6.01 -26.08 -10.39
CA ARG A 7 5.26 -25.96 -11.65
C ARG A 7 4.94 -27.32 -12.28
N ALA A 8 5.85 -28.28 -12.17
CA ALA A 8 5.60 -29.64 -12.66
C ALA A 8 4.54 -30.35 -11.80
N LYS A 9 4.61 -30.19 -10.48
CA LYS A 9 3.64 -30.74 -9.54
C LYS A 9 2.28 -30.04 -9.64
N HIS A 10 2.29 -28.73 -9.83
CA HIS A 10 1.11 -27.87 -9.89
C HIS A 10 1.11 -27.06 -11.19
N PRO A 11 0.62 -27.62 -12.30
CA PRO A 11 0.72 -27.00 -13.62
C PRO A 11 -0.25 -25.82 -13.80
N ARG A 12 -1.35 -25.82 -13.06
CA ARG A 12 -2.49 -24.91 -13.26
C ARG A 12 -3.14 -24.50 -11.95
N LEU A 13 -3.55 -23.23 -11.89
CA LEU A 13 -4.46 -22.72 -10.86
C LEU A 13 -5.80 -22.35 -11.49
N ILE A 14 -6.89 -22.82 -10.88
CA ILE A 14 -8.25 -22.58 -11.37
C ILE A 14 -8.99 -21.73 -10.36
N TYR A 15 -9.52 -20.58 -10.80
CA TYR A 15 -10.55 -19.86 -10.06
C TYR A 15 -11.90 -20.50 -10.40
N LYS A 16 -12.34 -21.44 -9.56
CA LYS A 16 -13.49 -22.31 -9.82
C LYS A 16 -14.81 -21.57 -9.74
N ASN A 17 -15.08 -20.97 -8.59
CA ASN A 17 -16.33 -20.26 -8.32
C ASN A 17 -16.18 -19.33 -7.10
N TYR A 18 -17.24 -18.58 -6.78
CA TYR A 18 -17.42 -17.91 -5.50
C TYR A 18 -18.87 -18.05 -5.03
N THR A 19 -19.07 -18.09 -3.72
CA THR A 19 -20.38 -18.23 -3.09
C THR A 19 -20.67 -17.03 -2.20
N LEU A 20 -21.91 -16.53 -2.28
CA LEU A 20 -22.39 -15.39 -1.53
C LEU A 20 -23.28 -15.87 -0.38
N HIS A 21 -22.96 -15.43 0.84
CA HIS A 21 -23.73 -15.70 2.04
C HIS A 21 -24.13 -14.37 2.69
N PRO A 22 -25.33 -13.85 2.41
CA PRO A 22 -25.88 -12.72 3.13
C PRO A 22 -26.09 -13.08 4.60
N ILE A 23 -25.59 -12.25 5.52
CA ILE A 23 -25.68 -12.45 6.98
C ILE A 23 -26.08 -11.10 7.59
N GLU A 24 -27.37 -10.91 7.88
CA GLU A 24 -27.91 -9.65 8.42
C GLU A 24 -27.44 -8.41 7.62
N SER A 25 -26.60 -7.56 8.25
CA SER A 25 -26.00 -6.34 7.70
C SER A 25 -24.60 -6.56 7.10
N LYS A 26 -24.26 -7.82 6.77
CA LYS A 26 -22.97 -8.22 6.19
C LYS A 26 -23.17 -9.17 5.01
N LEU A 27 -22.18 -9.21 4.14
CA LEU A 27 -22.03 -10.18 3.06
C LEU A 27 -20.75 -10.95 3.28
N ARG A 28 -20.85 -12.27 3.51
CA ARG A 28 -19.69 -13.17 3.46
C ARG A 28 -19.56 -13.70 2.05
N VAL A 29 -18.42 -13.49 1.43
CA VAL A 29 -18.02 -14.08 0.16
C VAL A 29 -16.96 -15.13 0.43
N GLU A 30 -17.17 -16.33 -0.10
CA GLU A 30 -16.20 -17.41 -0.08
C GLU A 30 -15.77 -17.70 -1.52
N TYR A 31 -14.47 -17.66 -1.78
CA TYR A 31 -13.91 -17.99 -3.08
C TYR A 31 -13.44 -19.44 -3.10
N GLU A 32 -13.48 -20.10 -4.25
CA GLU A 32 -12.95 -21.45 -4.41
C GLU A 32 -11.84 -21.46 -5.47
N PHE A 33 -10.63 -21.80 -5.04
CA PHE A 33 -9.47 -21.95 -5.91
C PHE A 33 -8.95 -23.37 -5.87
N LEU A 34 -8.62 -23.93 -7.03
CA LEU A 34 -7.97 -25.24 -7.14
C LEU A 34 -6.59 -25.06 -7.75
N LEU A 35 -5.55 -25.30 -6.97
CA LEU A 35 -4.21 -25.52 -7.50
C LEU A 35 -4.09 -27.01 -7.81
N GLU A 36 -4.18 -27.35 -9.10
CA GLU A 36 -4.18 -28.74 -9.54
C GLU A 36 -2.92 -29.47 -9.05
N PRO A 37 -2.99 -30.78 -8.77
CA PRO A 37 -4.18 -31.62 -8.93
C PRO A 37 -5.16 -31.60 -7.73
N ASP A 38 -4.72 -31.19 -6.54
CA ASP A 38 -5.37 -31.62 -5.29
C ASP A 38 -5.50 -30.54 -4.20
N LEU A 39 -4.97 -29.33 -4.39
CA LEU A 39 -4.98 -28.28 -3.36
C LEU A 39 -6.16 -27.31 -3.57
N LEU A 40 -7.19 -27.46 -2.73
CA LEU A 40 -8.36 -26.59 -2.70
C LEU A 40 -8.24 -25.53 -1.61
N PHE A 41 -8.45 -24.27 -2.00
CA PHE A 41 -8.45 -23.13 -1.09
C PHE A 41 -9.83 -22.46 -1.06
N HIS A 42 -10.25 -22.08 0.15
CA HIS A 42 -11.51 -21.41 0.44
C HIS A 42 -11.30 -20.09 1.21
N PRO A 43 -10.59 -19.09 0.65
CA PRO A 43 -10.51 -17.78 1.28
C PRO A 43 -11.87 -17.12 1.42
N GLN A 44 -12.00 -16.31 2.47
CA GLN A 44 -13.24 -15.62 2.79
C GLN A 44 -13.02 -14.13 2.99
N VAL A 45 -14.02 -13.34 2.62
CA VAL A 45 -14.11 -11.93 2.98
C VAL A 45 -15.52 -11.61 3.49
N ILE A 46 -15.61 -10.89 4.61
CA ILE A 46 -16.86 -10.45 5.23
C ILE A 46 -16.93 -8.94 5.12
N ILE A 47 -17.95 -8.44 4.42
CA ILE A 47 -18.08 -7.04 4.01
C ILE A 47 -19.36 -6.45 4.61
N PRO A 48 -19.35 -5.21 5.12
CA PRO A 48 -20.57 -4.56 5.59
C PRO A 48 -21.49 -4.24 4.40
N LEU A 49 -22.77 -4.56 4.57
CA LEU A 49 -23.81 -4.44 3.57
C LEU A 49 -24.96 -3.55 4.08
N ASN A 50 -25.24 -2.46 3.37
CA ASN A 50 -26.33 -1.53 3.71
C ASN A 50 -27.50 -1.65 2.71
N HIS A 51 -28.35 -2.68 2.87
CA HIS A 51 -29.60 -2.89 2.12
C HIS A 51 -29.52 -2.77 0.58
N VAL A 52 -28.31 -2.82 -0.01
CA VAL A 52 -28.12 -2.78 -1.46
C VAL A 52 -28.39 -4.17 -2.03
N LYS A 53 -29.19 -4.21 -3.10
CA LYS A 53 -29.43 -5.43 -3.88
C LYS A 53 -28.13 -5.84 -4.57
N ILE A 54 -27.78 -7.13 -4.46
CA ILE A 54 -26.68 -7.71 -5.22
C ILE A 54 -27.14 -7.82 -6.68
N ASP A 55 -26.65 -6.93 -7.53
CA ASP A 55 -26.92 -6.88 -8.96
C ASP A 55 -25.70 -7.35 -9.78
N ALA A 56 -25.78 -7.22 -11.10
CA ALA A 56 -24.69 -7.63 -12.00
C ALA A 56 -23.39 -6.84 -11.76
N ALA A 57 -23.49 -5.55 -11.41
CA ALA A 57 -22.34 -4.69 -11.12
C ALA A 57 -21.62 -5.12 -9.83
N VAL A 58 -22.39 -5.38 -8.76
CA VAL A 58 -21.85 -5.91 -7.50
C VAL A 58 -21.24 -7.29 -7.70
N ASN A 59 -21.91 -8.19 -8.43
CA ASN A 59 -21.37 -9.52 -8.73
C ASN A 59 -20.05 -9.46 -9.51
N ASN A 60 -19.94 -8.57 -10.51
CA ASN A 60 -18.68 -8.38 -11.21
C ASN A 60 -17.56 -7.88 -10.27
N LEU A 61 -17.84 -6.90 -9.39
CA LEU A 61 -16.85 -6.44 -8.41
C LEU A 61 -16.42 -7.57 -7.46
N ILE A 62 -17.33 -8.44 -7.03
CA ILE A 62 -17.02 -9.61 -6.20
C ILE A 62 -16.14 -10.60 -6.96
N PHE A 63 -16.46 -10.89 -8.22
CA PHE A 63 -15.65 -11.72 -9.10
C PHE A 63 -14.22 -11.18 -9.24
N GLN A 64 -14.07 -9.88 -9.52
CA GLN A 64 -12.77 -9.21 -9.69
C GLN A 64 -11.97 -9.15 -8.37
N LEU A 65 -12.66 -9.01 -7.23
CA LEU A 65 -12.03 -9.14 -5.92
C LEU A 65 -11.44 -10.54 -5.70
N GLY A 66 -12.10 -11.59 -6.22
CA GLY A 66 -11.54 -12.95 -6.23
C GLY A 66 -10.32 -13.13 -7.13
N LEU A 67 -10.27 -12.42 -8.27
CA LEU A 67 -9.08 -12.44 -9.15
C LEU A 67 -7.85 -11.81 -8.50
N VAL A 68 -7.99 -10.69 -7.77
CA VAL A 68 -6.86 -10.13 -7.03
C VAL A 68 -6.51 -10.96 -5.79
N GLU A 69 -7.49 -11.63 -5.17
CA GLU A 69 -7.26 -12.60 -4.09
C GLU A 69 -6.41 -13.79 -4.56
N LEU A 70 -6.69 -14.28 -5.78
CA LEU A 70 -6.03 -15.42 -6.44
C LEU A 70 -4.50 -15.30 -6.48
N ILE A 71 -3.97 -14.07 -6.58
CA ILE A 71 -2.52 -13.78 -6.58
C ILE A 71 -1.83 -14.41 -5.35
N SER A 72 -2.48 -14.38 -4.18
CA SER A 72 -1.94 -14.92 -2.93
C SER A 72 -1.74 -16.44 -2.96
N TYR A 73 -2.54 -17.14 -3.78
CA TYR A 73 -2.52 -18.60 -3.91
C TYR A 73 -1.67 -19.04 -5.10
N TRP A 74 -1.70 -18.29 -6.19
CA TRP A 74 -0.84 -18.49 -7.35
C TRP A 74 0.64 -18.50 -6.96
N LYS A 75 1.06 -17.58 -6.09
CA LYS A 75 2.48 -17.50 -5.67
C LYS A 75 3.00 -18.75 -4.96
N ALA A 76 2.14 -19.63 -4.43
CA ALA A 76 2.58 -20.82 -3.71
C ALA A 76 3.38 -21.78 -4.61
N ALA A 77 3.00 -21.87 -5.89
CA ALA A 77 3.65 -22.76 -6.87
C ALA A 77 3.97 -22.10 -8.22
N CYS A 78 3.49 -20.87 -8.45
CA CYS A 78 3.63 -20.11 -9.70
C CYS A 78 3.28 -20.91 -10.97
N PRO A 79 2.13 -21.60 -11.05
CA PRO A 79 1.74 -22.34 -12.25
C PRO A 79 1.78 -21.46 -13.50
N ARG A 80 2.08 -22.07 -14.65
CA ARG A 80 2.10 -21.35 -15.93
C ARG A 80 0.70 -20.94 -16.38
N GLU A 81 -0.32 -21.70 -15.97
CA GLU A 81 -1.70 -21.48 -16.39
C GLU A 81 -2.56 -21.02 -15.22
N ILE A 82 -3.34 -19.96 -15.46
CA ILE A 82 -4.51 -19.61 -14.67
C ILE A 82 -5.75 -19.79 -15.53
N VAL A 83 -6.70 -20.58 -15.03
CA VAL A 83 -8.00 -20.77 -15.67
C VAL A 83 -9.09 -20.14 -14.82
N VAL A 84 -9.80 -19.18 -15.40
CA VAL A 84 -10.90 -18.47 -14.76
C VAL A 84 -12.21 -19.13 -15.17
N ALA A 85 -12.78 -19.95 -14.26
CA ALA A 85 -14.05 -20.63 -14.47
C ALA A 85 -15.24 -19.91 -13.81
N ALA A 86 -14.95 -19.11 -12.75
CA ALA A 86 -15.93 -18.33 -12.00
C ALA A 86 -16.55 -17.15 -12.77
N GLY A 87 -16.11 -16.89 -14.00
CA GLY A 87 -16.56 -15.80 -14.85
C GLY A 87 -15.78 -15.73 -16.16
N SER A 88 -15.86 -14.60 -16.85
CA SER A 88 -15.20 -14.36 -18.14
C SER A 88 -14.36 -13.09 -18.09
N LEU A 89 -13.21 -13.12 -18.75
CA LEU A 89 -12.36 -11.97 -19.00
C LEU A 89 -12.20 -11.75 -20.51
N THR A 90 -12.25 -10.48 -20.92
CA THR A 90 -11.84 -10.09 -22.29
C THR A 90 -10.32 -10.19 -22.45
N SER A 91 -9.83 -10.15 -23.69
CA SER A 91 -8.39 -10.10 -23.98
C SER A 91 -7.69 -8.89 -23.36
N GLU A 92 -8.37 -7.74 -23.31
CA GLU A 92 -7.88 -6.53 -22.65
C GLU A 92 -7.77 -6.74 -21.13
N GLN A 93 -8.78 -7.34 -20.50
CA GLN A 93 -8.72 -7.65 -19.07
C GLN A 93 -7.61 -8.68 -18.75
N ILE A 94 -7.44 -9.71 -19.59
CA ILE A 94 -6.36 -10.69 -19.44
C ILE A 94 -4.99 -10.00 -19.48
N THR A 95 -4.77 -9.10 -20.44
CA THR A 95 -3.52 -8.35 -20.56
C THR A 95 -3.26 -7.50 -19.32
N TRP A 96 -4.30 -6.82 -18.81
CA TRP A 96 -4.21 -6.03 -17.58
C TRP A 96 -3.86 -6.89 -16.36
N TRP A 97 -4.51 -8.04 -16.20
CA TRP A 97 -4.24 -8.95 -15.09
C TRP A 97 -2.83 -9.55 -15.17
N GLN A 98 -2.36 -9.93 -16.36
CA GLN A 98 -0.97 -10.37 -16.55
C GLN A 98 0.03 -9.29 -16.13
N ASP A 99 -0.18 -8.04 -16.53
CA ASP A 99 0.66 -6.91 -16.12
C ASP A 99 0.67 -6.72 -14.59
N LEU A 100 -0.49 -6.81 -13.92
CA LEU A 100 -0.56 -6.71 -12.46
C LEU A 100 0.18 -7.86 -11.76
N PHE A 101 0.05 -9.10 -12.25
CA PHE A 101 0.78 -10.24 -11.69
C PHE A 101 2.29 -10.04 -11.83
N LEU A 102 2.77 -9.68 -13.03
CA LEU A 102 4.21 -9.56 -13.29
C LEU A 102 4.83 -8.36 -12.58
N SER A 103 4.16 -7.20 -12.60
CA SER A 103 4.67 -5.97 -11.99
C SER A 103 4.47 -5.96 -10.47
N GLY A 104 3.33 -6.48 -9.99
CA GLY A 104 2.98 -6.53 -8.56
C GLY A 104 3.74 -7.56 -7.74
N LEU A 105 4.28 -8.61 -8.37
CA LEU A 105 5.07 -9.66 -7.73
C LEU A 105 6.58 -9.50 -7.93
N GLY A 106 7.04 -8.33 -8.37
CA GLY A 106 8.47 -8.09 -8.66
C GLY A 106 9.42 -8.45 -7.51
N GLU A 107 9.12 -8.04 -6.26
CA GLU A 107 9.94 -8.47 -5.10
C GLU A 107 9.88 -9.99 -4.92
N PHE A 108 8.70 -10.59 -5.05
CA PHE A 108 8.54 -12.02 -4.90
C PHE A 108 9.43 -12.79 -5.88
N PHE A 109 9.48 -12.37 -7.16
CA PHE A 109 10.37 -12.98 -8.14
C PHE A 109 11.83 -12.77 -7.80
N TYR A 110 12.23 -11.56 -7.40
CA TYR A 110 13.61 -11.27 -6.98
C TYR A 110 14.04 -12.14 -5.80
N ARG A 111 13.23 -12.21 -4.73
CA ARG A 111 13.61 -12.95 -3.51
C ARG A 111 13.67 -14.45 -3.72
N ASN A 112 12.88 -14.99 -4.64
CA ASN A 112 12.89 -16.40 -5.01
C ASN A 112 13.79 -16.70 -6.22
N GLN A 113 14.52 -15.70 -6.75
CA GLN A 113 15.40 -15.83 -7.93
C GLN A 113 14.69 -16.38 -9.18
N ILE A 114 13.43 -16.03 -9.36
CA ILE A 114 12.58 -16.51 -10.46
C ILE A 114 12.77 -15.62 -11.68
N ASP A 115 13.10 -16.22 -12.82
CA ASP A 115 13.09 -15.51 -14.09
C ASP A 115 11.67 -15.42 -14.65
N PHE A 116 11.05 -14.26 -14.47
CA PHE A 116 9.69 -13.97 -14.94
C PHE A 116 9.66 -13.26 -16.30
N THR A 117 10.83 -13.09 -16.93
CA THR A 117 10.96 -12.35 -18.19
C THR A 117 10.83 -13.22 -19.43
N THR A 118 10.77 -14.54 -19.24
CA THR A 118 10.55 -15.49 -20.32
C THR A 118 9.21 -15.23 -21.01
N PRO A 119 9.14 -15.33 -22.35
CA PRO A 119 7.86 -15.46 -23.04
C PRO A 119 7.01 -16.57 -22.41
N ASP A 120 5.69 -16.39 -22.39
CA ASP A 120 4.74 -17.37 -21.86
C ASP A 120 4.93 -17.74 -20.38
N PHE A 121 5.52 -16.85 -19.58
CA PHE A 121 5.69 -17.08 -18.14
C PHE A 121 4.38 -17.31 -17.40
N LEU A 122 3.31 -16.64 -17.83
CA LEU A 122 1.95 -16.71 -17.28
C LEU A 122 0.91 -16.59 -18.40
N HIS A 123 0.08 -17.61 -18.56
CA HIS A 123 -1.08 -17.62 -19.43
C HIS A 123 -2.36 -17.58 -18.58
N ILE A 124 -3.26 -16.64 -18.89
CA ILE A 124 -4.57 -16.53 -18.24
C ILE A 124 -5.64 -16.76 -19.30
N SER A 125 -6.57 -17.68 -19.02
CA SER A 125 -7.73 -17.93 -19.88
C SER A 125 -9.02 -17.94 -19.07
N SER A 126 -10.15 -17.78 -19.76
CA SER A 126 -11.49 -17.97 -19.17
C SER A 126 -12.20 -19.13 -19.87
N THR A 127 -12.96 -19.93 -19.12
CA THR A 127 -13.75 -21.03 -19.72
C THR A 127 -14.99 -20.51 -20.45
N GLN A 128 -15.50 -19.35 -20.05
CA GLN A 128 -16.64 -18.67 -20.66
C GLN A 128 -16.14 -17.60 -21.64
N THR A 129 -16.68 -17.60 -22.87
CA THR A 129 -16.23 -16.74 -23.97
C THR A 129 -17.02 -15.43 -24.11
N THR A 130 -18.17 -15.30 -23.46
CA THR A 130 -19.04 -14.12 -23.57
C THR A 130 -19.13 -13.37 -22.25
N ALA A 131 -18.44 -12.22 -22.16
CA ALA A 131 -18.67 -11.26 -21.08
C ALA A 131 -19.95 -10.48 -21.38
N ASN A 132 -20.90 -10.47 -20.45
CA ASN A 132 -22.06 -9.60 -20.57
C ASN A 132 -21.62 -8.14 -20.33
N PRO A 133 -21.98 -7.19 -21.21
CA PRO A 133 -21.68 -5.79 -20.99
C PRO A 133 -22.36 -5.33 -19.70
N LEU A 134 -21.57 -4.76 -18.79
CA LEU A 134 -22.10 -4.18 -17.57
C LEU A 134 -22.75 -2.82 -17.88
N PRO A 135 -23.89 -2.50 -17.28
CA PRO A 135 -24.44 -1.16 -17.38
C PRO A 135 -23.44 -0.17 -16.74
N ILE A 136 -23.02 0.84 -17.51
CA ILE A 136 -22.28 1.98 -16.95
C ILE A 136 -23.26 2.75 -16.07
N LEU A 137 -22.98 2.80 -14.77
CA LEU A 137 -23.78 3.57 -13.83
C LEU A 137 -23.21 4.99 -13.76
N ALA A 138 -24.06 5.99 -14.01
CA ALA A 138 -23.67 7.38 -13.87
C ALA A 138 -23.34 7.70 -12.41
N LEU A 139 -22.31 8.52 -12.19
CA LEU A 139 -21.95 9.04 -10.88
C LEU A 139 -23.15 9.80 -10.29
N THR A 140 -23.54 9.46 -9.06
CA THR A 140 -24.55 10.22 -8.31
C THR A 140 -23.97 11.57 -7.88
N THR A 141 -24.81 12.60 -7.74
CA THR A 141 -24.40 13.95 -7.33
C THR A 141 -23.98 14.08 -5.86
N SER A 142 -24.21 13.07 -5.01
CA SER A 142 -23.79 13.11 -3.61
C SER A 142 -22.32 12.75 -3.48
N GLU A 143 -21.50 13.72 -3.10
CA GLU A 143 -20.04 13.58 -2.99
C GLU A 143 -19.61 12.96 -1.64
N ARG A 144 -19.56 11.62 -1.58
CA ARG A 144 -19.18 10.85 -0.40
C ARG A 144 -17.85 10.13 -0.61
N ASP A 145 -16.91 10.29 0.32
CA ASP A 145 -15.59 9.70 0.22
C ASP A 145 -15.41 8.53 1.21
N LEU A 146 -14.97 7.39 0.67
CA LEU A 146 -14.54 6.22 1.43
C LEU A 146 -13.01 6.24 1.57
N ILE A 147 -12.52 6.59 2.76
CA ILE A 147 -11.09 6.67 3.05
C ILE A 147 -10.57 5.28 3.47
N LEU A 148 -9.56 4.78 2.76
CA LEU A 148 -8.87 3.55 3.12
C LEU A 148 -7.89 3.81 4.26
N VAL A 149 -8.12 3.20 5.43
CA VAL A 149 -7.37 3.49 6.66
C VAL A 149 -6.49 2.33 7.08
N GLY A 150 -5.19 2.62 7.22
CA GLY A 150 -4.22 1.80 7.93
C GLY A 150 -3.79 2.42 9.27
N GLY A 151 -2.86 1.76 9.96
CA GLY A 151 -2.32 2.23 11.24
C GLY A 151 -1.13 3.18 11.14
N GLY A 152 -0.70 3.55 9.93
CA GLY A 152 0.49 4.36 9.70
C GLY A 152 0.26 5.87 9.76
N LYS A 153 1.34 6.63 9.61
CA LYS A 153 1.33 8.11 9.58
C LYS A 153 0.51 8.67 8.41
N ASP A 154 0.54 8.00 7.25
CA ASP A 154 -0.09 8.48 6.01
C ASP A 154 -1.60 8.54 6.17
N SER A 155 -2.18 7.52 6.81
CA SER A 155 -3.60 7.52 7.16
C SER A 155 -3.93 8.60 8.19
N ALA A 156 -3.08 8.83 9.20
CA ALA A 156 -3.31 9.89 10.18
C ALA A 156 -3.34 11.29 9.54
N VAL A 157 -2.38 11.59 8.64
CA VAL A 157 -2.35 12.85 7.87
C VAL A 157 -3.57 12.96 6.96
N THR A 158 -3.87 11.91 6.19
CA THR A 158 -5.04 11.87 5.29
C THR A 158 -6.34 12.14 6.04
N LEU A 159 -6.57 11.46 7.17
CA LEU A 159 -7.78 11.64 7.99
C LEU A 159 -7.86 13.06 8.57
N SER A 160 -6.76 13.59 9.07
CA SER A 160 -6.72 14.91 9.70
C SER A 160 -7.03 16.02 8.70
N LEU A 161 -6.48 15.93 7.48
CA LEU A 161 -6.73 16.90 6.43
C LEU A 161 -8.15 16.74 5.86
N LEU A 162 -8.56 15.53 5.46
CA LEU A 162 -9.87 15.35 4.83
C LEU A 162 -11.03 15.71 5.74
N LYS A 163 -10.90 15.54 7.06
CA LYS A 163 -11.92 15.96 8.03
C LYS A 163 -12.31 17.44 7.88
N THR A 164 -11.41 18.31 7.45
CA THR A 164 -11.70 19.74 7.27
C THR A 164 -12.30 20.07 5.91
N SER A 165 -12.56 19.07 5.05
CA SER A 165 -13.11 19.28 3.70
C SER A 165 -14.59 19.64 3.67
N GLY A 166 -15.33 19.41 4.76
CA GLY A 166 -16.79 19.58 4.80
C GLY A 166 -17.58 18.52 4.03
N ARG A 167 -16.93 17.48 3.50
CA ARG A 167 -17.54 16.37 2.77
C ARG A 167 -18.11 15.31 3.73
N ASP A 168 -18.99 14.46 3.21
CA ASP A 168 -19.40 13.25 3.94
C ASP A 168 -18.31 12.18 3.79
N LEU A 169 -17.73 11.78 4.93
CA LEU A 169 -16.57 10.90 5.00
C LEU A 169 -16.92 9.62 5.75
N ALA A 170 -16.59 8.49 5.16
CA ALA A 170 -16.51 7.22 5.85
C ALA A 170 -15.09 6.68 5.80
N THR A 171 -14.78 5.79 6.74
CA THR A 171 -13.48 5.10 6.78
C THR A 171 -13.69 3.61 6.58
N LEU A 172 -12.76 2.97 5.87
CA LEU A 172 -12.72 1.52 5.66
C LEU A 172 -11.44 0.96 6.29
N ILE A 173 -11.59 -0.05 7.14
CA ILE A 173 -10.48 -0.82 7.69
C ILE A 173 -10.63 -2.29 7.30
N LEU A 174 -9.60 -2.82 6.64
CA LEU A 174 -9.45 -4.25 6.37
C LEU A 174 -8.65 -4.90 7.51
N ASN A 175 -9.18 -5.96 8.12
CA ASN A 175 -8.56 -6.69 9.23
C ASN A 175 -8.04 -5.75 10.34
N PRO A 176 -8.95 -5.17 11.15
CA PRO A 176 -8.61 -4.06 12.01
C PRO A 176 -7.48 -4.32 13.00
N THR A 177 -6.43 -3.51 12.91
CA THR A 177 -5.39 -3.41 13.93
C THR A 177 -5.75 -2.34 14.97
N ARG A 178 -5.12 -2.39 16.14
CA ARG A 178 -5.27 -1.33 17.16
C ARG A 178 -4.89 0.04 16.59
N ALA A 179 -3.75 0.15 15.93
CA ALA A 179 -3.29 1.39 15.31
C ALA A 179 -4.28 1.97 14.29
N ALA A 180 -4.90 1.13 13.43
CA ALA A 180 -5.90 1.60 12.47
C ALA A 180 -7.18 2.10 13.15
N LYS A 181 -7.68 1.37 14.16
CA LYS A 181 -8.85 1.78 14.96
C LYS A 181 -8.58 3.09 15.72
N ASP A 182 -7.41 3.20 16.33
CA ASP A 182 -7.01 4.39 17.07
C ASP A 182 -6.86 5.60 16.13
N ASN A 183 -6.33 5.42 14.91
CA ASN A 183 -6.29 6.49 13.90
C ASN A 183 -7.69 7.03 13.56
N VAL A 184 -8.69 6.17 13.38
CA VAL A 184 -10.08 6.63 13.14
C VAL A 184 -10.65 7.31 14.37
N ARG A 185 -10.46 6.75 15.57
CA ARG A 185 -10.96 7.35 16.82
C ARG A 185 -10.36 8.74 17.06
N LEU A 186 -9.05 8.87 16.91
CA LEU A 186 -8.31 10.10 17.17
C LEU A 186 -8.53 11.18 16.10
N SER A 187 -8.91 10.79 14.88
CA SER A 187 -9.37 11.77 13.88
C SER A 187 -10.74 12.35 14.26
N GLY A 188 -11.53 11.67 15.08
CA GLY A 188 -12.87 12.08 15.48
C GLY A 188 -13.90 11.91 14.35
N LEU A 189 -13.64 11.01 13.40
CA LEU A 189 -14.65 10.52 12.46
C LEU A 189 -15.50 9.42 13.11
N GLY A 190 -16.64 9.12 12.49
CA GLY A 190 -17.53 8.04 12.93
C GLY A 190 -16.89 6.65 12.87
N PRO A 191 -17.58 5.63 13.42
CA PRO A 191 -17.10 4.25 13.39
C PRO A 191 -16.75 3.78 11.96
N PRO A 192 -15.63 3.06 11.78
CA PRO A 192 -15.23 2.59 10.46
C PRO A 192 -16.13 1.47 9.95
N LEU A 193 -16.29 1.41 8.64
CA LEU A 193 -16.68 0.18 7.95
C LEU A 193 -15.54 -0.83 8.12
N VAL A 194 -15.86 -2.00 8.64
CA VAL A 194 -14.89 -3.05 8.93
C VAL A 194 -15.10 -4.20 7.96
N VAL A 195 -14.04 -4.55 7.23
CA VAL A 195 -13.98 -5.77 6.41
C VAL A 195 -13.03 -6.75 7.08
N GLU A 196 -13.43 -8.01 7.13
CA GLU A 196 -12.60 -9.11 7.60
C GLU A 196 -12.24 -10.00 6.41
N ARG A 197 -10.95 -10.25 6.21
CA ARG A 197 -10.41 -11.13 5.17
C ARG A 197 -9.62 -12.23 5.83
N THR A 198 -9.98 -13.46 5.50
CA THR A 198 -9.34 -14.67 6.00
C THR A 198 -8.68 -15.40 4.84
N LEU A 199 -7.36 -15.54 4.92
CA LEU A 199 -6.61 -16.44 4.04
C LEU A 199 -6.89 -17.89 4.43
N ASP A 200 -6.89 -18.80 3.45
CA ASP A 200 -7.04 -20.22 3.73
C ASP A 200 -5.83 -20.74 4.55
N PRO A 201 -6.04 -21.44 5.68
CA PRO A 201 -4.96 -22.01 6.49
C PRO A 201 -4.04 -22.97 5.73
N GLN A 202 -4.53 -23.63 4.67
CA GLN A 202 -3.71 -24.50 3.82
C GLN A 202 -2.56 -23.73 3.17
N LEU A 203 -2.74 -22.46 2.82
CA LEU A 203 -1.65 -21.62 2.29
C LEU A 203 -0.53 -21.44 3.33
N LEU A 204 -0.88 -21.30 4.61
CA LEU A 204 0.10 -21.23 5.70
C LEU A 204 0.82 -22.56 5.91
N HIS A 205 0.09 -23.67 5.78
CA HIS A 205 0.67 -25.02 5.82
C HIS A 205 1.69 -25.23 4.69
N LEU A 206 1.36 -24.84 3.45
CA LEU A 206 2.27 -24.93 2.31
C LEU A 206 3.56 -24.12 2.52
N ASN A 207 3.46 -22.92 3.12
CA ASN A 207 4.65 -22.14 3.47
C ASN A 207 5.59 -22.92 4.42
N ASN A 208 5.03 -23.64 5.40
CA ASN A 208 5.81 -24.47 6.32
C ASN A 208 6.43 -25.69 5.61
N LEU A 209 5.82 -26.17 4.52
CA LEU A 209 6.38 -27.22 3.65
C LEU A 209 7.42 -26.71 2.65
N GLY A 210 7.76 -25.42 2.68
CA GLY A 210 8.78 -24.82 1.81
C GLY A 210 8.31 -24.49 0.40
N TYR A 211 6.99 -24.33 0.20
CA TYR A 211 6.43 -23.71 -1.00
C TYR A 211 6.85 -22.24 -1.11
N LEU A 212 6.69 -21.66 -2.29
CA LEU A 212 7.11 -20.29 -2.55
C LEU A 212 6.27 -19.30 -1.74
N ASN A 213 6.93 -18.31 -1.16
CA ASN A 213 6.28 -17.24 -0.41
C ASN A 213 6.98 -15.90 -0.66
N GLY A 214 6.29 -14.81 -0.37
CA GLY A 214 6.80 -13.47 -0.51
C GLY A 214 5.71 -12.42 -0.62
N HIS A 215 6.14 -11.21 -0.98
CA HIS A 215 5.29 -10.04 -1.12
C HIS A 215 4.18 -10.25 -2.16
N THR A 216 3.03 -9.64 -1.90
CA THR A 216 1.88 -9.59 -2.80
C THR A 216 1.40 -8.14 -2.91
N PRO A 217 0.84 -7.71 -4.05
CA PRO A 217 0.37 -6.33 -4.27
C PRO A 217 -0.90 -6.02 -3.44
N PHE A 218 -0.76 -5.92 -2.12
CA PHE A 218 -1.88 -5.76 -1.19
C PHE A 218 -2.69 -4.48 -1.40
N SER A 219 -2.04 -3.39 -1.85
CA SER A 219 -2.76 -2.15 -2.16
C SER A 219 -3.65 -2.28 -3.40
N ALA A 220 -3.37 -3.22 -4.31
CA ALA A 220 -4.29 -3.55 -5.40
C ALA A 220 -5.54 -4.27 -4.87
N TYR A 221 -5.38 -5.20 -3.92
CA TYR A 221 -6.52 -5.84 -3.24
C TYR A 221 -7.40 -4.80 -2.55
N LEU A 222 -6.79 -3.86 -1.81
CA LEU A 222 -7.52 -2.76 -1.17
C LEU A 222 -8.25 -1.85 -2.17
N ALA A 223 -7.70 -1.64 -3.36
CA ALA A 223 -8.36 -0.85 -4.41
C ALA A 223 -9.64 -1.54 -4.90
N PHE A 224 -9.59 -2.83 -5.26
CA PHE A 224 -10.78 -3.60 -5.65
C PHE A 224 -11.79 -3.71 -4.52
N LEU A 225 -11.34 -4.00 -3.29
CA LEU A 225 -12.21 -4.06 -2.12
C LEU A 225 -12.89 -2.71 -1.86
N GLY A 226 -12.13 -1.62 -1.94
CA GLY A 226 -12.65 -0.27 -1.77
C GLY A 226 -13.73 0.06 -2.78
N MET A 227 -13.54 -0.32 -4.05
CA MET A 227 -14.55 -0.16 -5.10
C MET A 227 -15.82 -0.97 -4.83
N LEU A 228 -15.68 -2.21 -4.34
CA LEU A 228 -16.84 -3.03 -3.94
C LEU A 228 -17.60 -2.41 -2.77
N VAL A 229 -16.90 -2.00 -1.71
CA VAL A 229 -17.52 -1.33 -0.55
C VAL A 229 -18.17 -0.01 -0.97
N ALA A 230 -17.52 0.74 -1.87
CA ALA A 230 -18.06 1.97 -2.43
C ALA A 230 -19.39 1.74 -3.15
N GLN A 231 -19.45 0.72 -4.01
CA GLN A 231 -20.68 0.34 -4.70
C GLN A 231 -21.78 -0.08 -3.71
N LEU A 232 -21.45 -0.93 -2.74
CA LEU A 232 -22.40 -1.45 -1.75
C LEU A 232 -22.93 -0.40 -0.76
N ASN A 233 -22.23 0.72 -0.62
CA ASN A 233 -22.55 1.75 0.37
C ASN A 233 -22.73 3.16 -0.25
N ARG A 234 -22.80 3.23 -1.59
CA ARG A 234 -23.03 4.46 -2.37
C ARG A 234 -22.00 5.56 -2.06
N PHE A 235 -20.72 5.21 -2.13
CA PHE A 235 -19.62 6.19 -2.10
C PHE A 235 -19.20 6.54 -3.52
N THR A 236 -18.94 7.83 -3.77
CA THR A 236 -18.50 8.32 -5.08
C THR A 236 -16.99 8.31 -5.24
N SER A 237 -16.24 8.27 -4.13
CA SER A 237 -14.78 8.20 -4.15
C SER A 237 -14.24 7.13 -3.22
N VAL A 238 -13.19 6.45 -3.65
CA VAL A 238 -12.32 5.60 -2.82
C VAL A 238 -10.98 6.31 -2.72
N VAL A 239 -10.58 6.66 -1.50
CA VAL A 239 -9.42 7.50 -1.24
C VAL A 239 -8.33 6.70 -0.53
N ALA A 240 -7.23 6.45 -1.23
CA ALA A 240 -6.03 5.85 -0.65
C ALA A 240 -5.07 6.93 -0.10
N ALA A 241 -4.14 6.52 0.77
CA ALA A 241 -3.12 7.41 1.34
C ALA A 241 -1.72 7.19 0.74
N ASN A 242 -1.63 6.75 -0.52
CA ASN A 242 -0.32 6.52 -1.17
C ASN A 242 0.32 7.83 -1.61
N GLU A 243 1.65 7.84 -1.65
CA GLU A 243 2.47 9.05 -1.82
C GLU A 243 3.42 8.93 -3.03
N ASN A 244 4.16 9.99 -3.37
CA ASN A 244 4.99 10.07 -4.57
C ASN A 244 6.26 9.20 -4.53
N SER A 245 6.92 9.08 -3.39
CA SER A 245 8.12 8.28 -3.13
C SER A 245 7.90 6.79 -3.35
N ALA A 246 6.66 6.30 -3.31
CA ALA A 246 6.28 4.94 -3.68
C ALA A 246 6.59 4.63 -5.16
N ASN A 247 6.79 5.65 -5.99
CA ASN A 247 7.23 5.50 -7.38
C ASN A 247 8.73 5.13 -7.50
N GLU A 248 9.54 5.29 -6.45
CA GLU A 248 10.97 4.99 -6.53
C GLU A 248 11.21 3.48 -6.63
N CYS A 249 11.92 3.09 -7.68
CA CYS A 249 12.34 1.70 -7.93
C CYS A 249 13.28 1.22 -6.82
N ASN A 250 13.14 -0.04 -6.40
CA ASN A 250 14.07 -0.67 -5.45
C ASN A 250 15.37 -1.09 -6.15
N LEU A 251 15.26 -1.81 -7.27
CA LEU A 251 16.40 -2.33 -8.02
C LEU A 251 16.01 -2.77 -9.44
N ILE A 252 17.01 -3.12 -10.26
CA ILE A 252 16.81 -3.78 -11.55
C ILE A 252 17.14 -5.27 -11.40
N PHE A 253 16.22 -6.15 -11.80
CA PHE A 253 16.41 -7.60 -11.81
C PHE A 253 15.98 -8.14 -13.16
N LYS A 254 16.84 -8.93 -13.81
CA LYS A 254 16.59 -9.50 -15.15
C LYS A 254 16.18 -8.43 -16.19
N GLY A 255 16.77 -7.23 -16.11
CA GLY A 255 16.45 -6.11 -17.01
C GLY A 255 15.10 -5.43 -16.73
N ARG A 256 14.36 -5.83 -15.69
CA ARG A 256 13.10 -5.21 -15.27
C ARG A 256 13.29 -4.41 -13.98
N LYS A 257 12.61 -3.27 -13.89
CA LYS A 257 12.55 -2.47 -12.65
C LYS A 257 11.65 -3.19 -11.65
N ILE A 258 12.15 -3.41 -10.44
CA ILE A 258 11.41 -4.00 -9.34
C ILE A 258 11.05 -2.92 -8.34
N ASN A 259 9.75 -2.81 -8.05
CA ASN A 259 9.23 -1.89 -7.04
C ASN A 259 8.37 -2.68 -6.03
N HIS A 260 8.84 -2.74 -4.78
CA HIS A 260 8.14 -3.31 -3.63
C HIS A 260 6.73 -2.73 -3.47
N GLN A 261 6.58 -1.45 -3.81
CA GLN A 261 5.36 -0.68 -3.66
C GLN A 261 4.65 -0.47 -5.00
N TYR A 262 4.83 -1.36 -5.99
CA TYR A 262 4.22 -1.20 -7.33
C TYR A 262 2.73 -0.83 -7.27
N SER A 263 1.94 -1.56 -6.47
CA SER A 263 0.50 -1.31 -6.29
C SER A 263 0.14 -0.01 -5.55
N LYS A 264 1.15 0.79 -5.18
CA LYS A 264 1.02 2.14 -4.64
C LYS A 264 1.59 3.20 -5.58
N THR A 265 2.03 2.85 -6.78
CA THR A 265 2.60 3.80 -7.75
C THR A 265 1.52 4.57 -8.50
N TYR A 266 1.89 5.70 -9.09
CA TYR A 266 1.06 6.41 -10.06
C TYR A 266 0.72 5.55 -11.28
N GLU A 267 1.68 4.73 -11.73
CA GLU A 267 1.48 3.82 -12.86
C GLU A 267 0.34 2.82 -12.60
N PHE A 268 0.37 2.14 -11.45
CA PHE A 268 -0.72 1.26 -11.03
C PHE A 268 -2.04 2.03 -10.90
N GLU A 269 -2.02 3.19 -10.23
CA GLU A 269 -3.22 3.99 -10.01
C GLU A 269 -3.88 4.41 -11.34
N ASN A 270 -3.09 4.85 -12.32
CA ASN A 270 -3.57 5.17 -13.66
C ASN A 270 -4.18 3.93 -14.35
N LYS A 271 -3.44 2.81 -14.39
CA LYS A 271 -3.89 1.56 -15.01
C LYS A 271 -5.17 1.03 -14.35
N PHE A 272 -5.26 1.10 -13.03
CA PHE A 272 -6.42 0.65 -12.27
C PHE A 272 -7.64 1.55 -12.50
N ARG A 273 -7.46 2.88 -12.56
CA ARG A 273 -8.55 3.81 -12.87
C ARG A 273 -9.13 3.55 -14.26
N THR A 274 -8.29 3.38 -15.27
CA THR A 274 -8.72 3.03 -16.63
C THR A 274 -9.49 1.71 -16.63
N TYR A 275 -8.96 0.69 -15.95
CA TYR A 275 -9.64 -0.60 -15.81
C TYR A 275 -10.99 -0.49 -15.09
N ALA A 276 -11.06 0.27 -14.00
CA ALA A 276 -12.26 0.47 -13.21
C ALA A 276 -13.36 1.17 -14.01
N GLN A 277 -12.99 2.16 -14.82
CA GLN A 277 -13.90 2.87 -15.72
C GLN A 277 -14.43 1.98 -16.83
N ALA A 278 -13.59 1.11 -17.39
CA ALA A 278 -13.97 0.24 -18.50
C ALA A 278 -14.75 -1.02 -18.06
N PHE A 279 -14.41 -1.61 -16.91
CA PHE A 279 -14.82 -2.99 -16.58
C PHE A 279 -15.50 -3.20 -15.24
N LEU A 280 -15.57 -2.19 -14.35
CA LEU A 280 -16.19 -2.37 -13.03
C LEU A 280 -17.61 -1.80 -12.99
N THR A 281 -17.76 -0.48 -12.87
CA THR A 281 -19.08 0.18 -12.80
C THR A 281 -19.05 1.64 -13.25
N GLY A 282 -17.88 2.31 -13.17
CA GLY A 282 -17.73 3.75 -13.41
C GLY A 282 -18.32 4.67 -12.32
N ALA A 283 -19.05 4.13 -11.34
CA ALA A 283 -19.82 4.89 -10.35
C ALA A 283 -19.00 5.38 -9.14
N SER A 284 -17.74 5.00 -9.04
CA SER A 284 -16.82 5.53 -8.03
C SER A 284 -15.47 5.80 -8.66
N GLN A 285 -14.80 6.86 -8.22
CA GLN A 285 -13.41 7.14 -8.60
C GLN A 285 -12.45 6.62 -7.54
N TYR A 286 -11.28 6.12 -7.97
CA TYR A 286 -10.20 5.72 -7.06
C TYR A 286 -9.00 6.66 -7.21
N PHE A 287 -8.51 7.25 -6.13
CA PHE A 287 -7.28 8.06 -6.17
C PHE A 287 -6.51 8.03 -4.84
N SER A 288 -5.23 8.36 -4.89
CA SER A 288 -4.39 8.48 -3.70
C SER A 288 -4.25 9.95 -3.29
N PHE A 289 -4.81 10.33 -2.13
CA PHE A 289 -4.83 11.71 -1.66
C PHE A 289 -3.43 12.31 -1.47
N LEU A 290 -2.48 11.53 -0.96
CA LEU A 290 -1.12 12.02 -0.70
C LEU A 290 -0.19 11.90 -1.92
N ARG A 291 -0.69 11.49 -3.10
CA ARG A 291 0.12 11.26 -4.30
C ARG A 291 1.04 12.43 -4.66
N PRO A 292 0.63 13.71 -4.52
CA PRO A 292 1.49 14.82 -4.87
C PRO A 292 2.68 15.02 -3.94
N LEU A 293 2.60 14.50 -2.70
CA LEU A 293 3.60 14.70 -1.66
C LEU A 293 4.58 13.55 -1.59
N ASN A 294 5.76 13.84 -1.07
CA ASN A 294 6.75 12.85 -0.72
C ASN A 294 6.68 12.49 0.78
N GLU A 295 7.28 11.36 1.13
CA GLU A 295 7.40 10.81 2.47
C GLU A 295 7.93 11.81 3.53
N LEU A 296 8.90 12.67 3.18
CA LEU A 296 9.45 13.65 4.13
C LEU A 296 8.48 14.80 4.41
N GLN A 297 7.76 15.28 3.39
CA GLN A 297 6.68 16.25 3.55
C GLN A 297 5.55 15.68 4.42
N ILE A 298 5.18 14.42 4.22
CA ILE A 298 4.18 13.73 5.04
C ILE A 298 4.67 13.59 6.48
N SER A 299 5.96 13.33 6.69
CA SER A 299 6.56 13.29 8.03
C SER A 299 6.50 14.66 8.72
N ARG A 300 6.71 15.76 7.98
CA ARG A 300 6.54 17.13 8.46
C ARG A 300 5.08 17.44 8.83
N LEU A 301 4.12 17.03 7.99
CA LEU A 301 2.68 17.16 8.28
C LEU A 301 2.28 16.33 9.51
N PHE A 302 2.76 15.10 9.60
CA PHE A 302 2.47 14.24 10.74
C PHE A 302 3.01 14.81 12.05
N ALA A 303 4.17 15.48 12.02
CA ALA A 303 4.77 16.09 13.19
C ALA A 303 3.90 17.19 13.85
N THR A 304 2.94 17.76 13.13
CA THR A 304 1.97 18.73 13.70
C THR A 304 0.73 18.06 14.29
N LEU A 305 0.71 16.73 14.38
CA LEU A 305 -0.44 15.93 14.83
C LEU A 305 -0.10 15.06 16.06
N PRO A 306 0.27 15.68 17.20
CA PRO A 306 0.74 14.96 18.38
C PRO A 306 -0.28 13.97 18.96
N GLN A 307 -1.57 14.16 18.68
CA GLN A 307 -2.62 13.25 19.10
C GLN A 307 -2.45 11.82 18.56
N PHE A 308 -1.76 11.64 17.42
CA PHE A 308 -1.53 10.32 16.82
C PHE A 308 -0.21 9.66 17.25
N PHE A 309 0.70 10.38 17.91
CA PHE A 309 2.00 9.84 18.31
C PHE A 309 1.91 8.56 19.16
N PRO A 310 0.96 8.42 20.10
CA PRO A 310 0.86 7.21 20.91
C PRO A 310 0.42 5.96 20.12
N SER A 311 -0.36 6.13 19.06
CA SER A 311 -1.08 5.02 18.41
C SER A 311 -0.55 4.62 17.04
N PHE A 312 0.12 5.50 16.30
CA PHE A 312 0.54 5.15 14.95
C PHE A 312 1.61 4.05 14.97
N ARG A 313 1.47 3.04 14.11
CA ARG A 313 2.42 1.94 13.96
C ARG A 313 2.62 1.62 12.50
N SER A 314 3.87 1.77 12.06
CA SER A 314 4.30 1.41 10.70
C SER A 314 5.33 0.29 10.69
N CYS A 315 5.75 -0.22 11.85
CA CYS A 315 6.75 -1.28 11.96
C CYS A 315 6.16 -2.64 11.55
N ASN A 316 6.64 -3.23 10.46
CA ASN A 316 6.15 -4.54 10.02
C ASN A 316 6.46 -5.66 11.03
N VAL A 317 7.66 -5.65 11.62
CA VAL A 317 8.10 -6.66 12.60
C VAL A 317 7.28 -6.61 13.91
N GLY A 318 7.00 -5.39 14.41
CA GLY A 318 6.27 -5.19 15.66
C GLY A 318 4.76 -4.98 15.49
N SER A 319 4.24 -5.02 14.25
CA SER A 319 2.83 -4.73 13.93
C SER A 319 1.85 -5.63 14.69
N LYS A 320 2.16 -6.93 14.80
CA LYS A 320 1.33 -7.92 15.52
C LYS A 320 1.24 -7.65 17.02
N THR A 321 2.26 -7.02 17.59
CA THR A 321 2.37 -6.69 19.02
C THR A 321 2.18 -5.20 19.29
N ASP A 322 1.72 -4.43 18.29
CA ASP A 322 1.48 -2.99 18.40
C ASP A 322 2.72 -2.20 18.89
N SER A 323 3.92 -2.61 18.48
CA SER A 323 5.19 -2.09 19.00
C SER A 323 6.16 -1.64 17.89
N TRP A 324 7.10 -0.77 18.26
CA TRP A 324 8.28 -0.47 17.46
C TRP A 324 9.39 -1.43 17.84
N CYS A 325 9.84 -2.29 16.92
CA CYS A 325 10.93 -3.21 17.23
C CYS A 325 12.27 -2.49 17.41
N GLY A 326 12.39 -1.24 16.92
CA GLY A 326 13.57 -0.40 17.06
C GLY A 326 14.80 -0.90 16.31
N ARG A 327 14.68 -1.93 15.47
CA ARG A 327 15.81 -2.67 14.87
C ARG A 327 15.61 -3.06 13.41
N CYS A 328 14.63 -2.49 12.71
CA CYS A 328 14.39 -2.77 11.28
C CYS A 328 14.49 -1.51 10.44
N ALA A 329 14.63 -1.68 9.11
CA ALA A 329 14.73 -0.58 8.16
C ALA A 329 13.55 0.41 8.24
N LYS A 330 12.33 -0.09 8.48
CA LYS A 330 11.15 0.78 8.64
C LYS A 330 11.21 1.62 9.93
N CYS A 331 11.75 1.09 11.03
CA CYS A 331 12.00 1.90 12.23
C CYS A 331 13.08 2.96 11.98
N ALA A 332 14.18 2.57 11.32
CA ALA A 332 15.26 3.47 10.95
C ALA A 332 14.75 4.65 10.10
N PHE A 333 13.95 4.34 9.08
CA PHE A 333 13.38 5.34 8.18
C PHE A 333 12.43 6.30 8.90
N ILE A 334 11.43 5.80 9.64
CA ILE A 334 10.45 6.67 10.32
C ILE A 334 11.14 7.53 11.40
N TYR A 335 12.11 6.98 12.12
CA TYR A 335 12.88 7.75 13.09
C TYR A 335 13.67 8.86 12.41
N LEU A 336 14.37 8.54 11.31
CA LEU A 336 15.12 9.51 10.53
C LEU A 336 14.21 10.59 9.92
N SER A 337 13.06 10.23 9.36
CA SER A 337 12.16 11.16 8.68
C SER A 337 11.41 12.11 9.65
N LEU A 338 11.17 11.67 10.89
CA LEU A 338 10.55 12.49 11.95
C LEU A 338 11.58 13.33 12.73
N SER A 339 12.85 12.93 12.75
CA SER A 339 13.90 13.60 13.54
C SER A 339 14.07 15.10 13.27
N PRO A 340 13.93 15.60 12.02
CA PRO A 340 13.95 17.04 11.76
C PRO A 340 12.84 17.79 12.50
N PHE A 341 11.67 17.18 12.63
CA PHE A 341 10.44 17.90 13.00
C PHE A 341 10.05 17.69 14.46
N LEU A 342 10.44 16.56 15.07
CA LEU A 342 10.13 16.23 16.46
C LEU A 342 11.30 16.45 17.41
N THR A 343 11.01 16.86 18.64
CA THR A 343 11.99 16.96 19.72
C THR A 343 12.51 15.58 20.12
N SER A 344 13.68 15.54 20.76
CA SER A 344 14.22 14.29 21.30
C SER A 344 13.29 13.65 22.33
N GLN A 345 12.53 14.45 23.09
CA GLN A 345 11.55 13.93 24.05
C GLN A 345 10.35 13.26 23.36
N GLU A 346 9.85 13.83 22.27
CA GLU A 346 8.77 13.23 21.49
C GLU A 346 9.22 11.93 20.81
N LEU A 347 10.40 11.92 20.19
CA LEU A 347 10.98 10.71 19.62
C LEU A 347 11.18 9.63 20.69
N GLN A 348 11.66 10.01 21.88
CA GLN A 348 11.80 9.10 23.02
C GLN A 348 10.45 8.54 23.46
N ARG A 349 9.36 9.32 23.47
CA ARG A 349 8.01 8.83 23.79
C ARG A 349 7.46 7.86 22.74
N ILE A 350 7.79 8.07 21.46
CA ILE A 350 7.30 7.22 20.36
C ILE A 350 8.07 5.88 20.31
N PHE A 351 9.40 5.93 20.41
CA PHE A 351 10.28 4.78 20.16
C PHE A 351 10.87 4.16 21.42
N ASN A 352 10.64 4.75 22.60
CA ASN A 352 11.18 4.37 23.91
C ASN A 352 12.71 4.43 24.03
N ARG A 353 13.43 4.87 22.99
CA ARG A 353 14.89 5.02 22.98
C ARG A 353 15.34 5.90 21.81
N ASN A 354 16.56 6.43 21.89
CA ASN A 354 17.24 7.07 20.77
C ASN A 354 17.78 6.01 19.79
N LEU A 355 17.26 5.94 18.57
CA LEU A 355 17.70 4.95 17.59
C LEU A 355 19.03 5.28 16.91
N PHE A 356 19.51 6.53 16.98
CA PHE A 356 20.80 6.90 16.39
C PHE A 356 22.02 6.34 17.14
N THR A 357 21.82 5.74 18.32
CA THR A 357 22.89 5.07 19.08
C THR A 357 23.00 3.58 18.75
N ASP A 358 22.07 3.02 17.97
CA ASP A 358 22.03 1.59 17.63
C ASP A 358 22.79 1.32 16.31
N PRO A 359 23.88 0.52 16.31
CA PRO A 359 24.66 0.23 15.11
C PRO A 359 23.85 -0.45 13.99
N GLN A 360 22.85 -1.28 14.35
CA GLN A 360 21.99 -1.95 13.36
C GLN A 360 21.11 -0.94 12.63
N ILE A 361 20.55 0.03 13.37
CA ILE A 361 19.84 1.16 12.77
C ILE A 361 20.77 1.99 11.89
N GLY A 362 22.02 2.20 12.32
CA GLY A 362 23.04 2.85 11.51
C GLY A 362 23.30 2.16 10.17
N GLY A 363 23.29 0.82 10.14
CA GLY A 363 23.35 0.04 8.90
C GLY A 363 22.20 0.36 7.95
N TYR A 364 20.96 0.32 8.45
CA TYR A 364 19.79 0.66 7.63
C TYR A 364 19.77 2.12 7.17
N ILE A 365 20.24 3.07 7.99
CA ILE A 365 20.33 4.47 7.56
C ILE A 365 21.33 4.62 6.41
N LYS A 366 22.46 3.88 6.42
CA LYS A 366 23.40 3.85 5.29
C LYS A 366 22.74 3.36 4.00
N ASP A 367 21.91 2.33 4.09
CA ASP A 367 21.11 1.85 2.96
C ASP A 367 20.16 2.94 2.45
N LEU A 368 19.43 3.60 3.35
CA LEU A 368 18.44 4.64 3.03
C LEU A 368 19.07 5.87 2.35
N VAL A 369 20.28 6.28 2.76
CA VAL A 369 21.01 7.41 2.14
C VAL A 369 21.85 6.99 0.92
N GLY A 370 21.81 5.71 0.55
CA GLY A 370 22.49 5.11 -0.60
C GLY A 370 24.01 5.09 -0.49
N LEU A 371 24.54 4.87 0.71
CA LEU A 371 25.94 4.51 0.92
C LEU A 371 26.21 3.02 0.65
N THR A 372 25.15 2.24 0.44
CA THR A 372 25.21 0.86 -0.03
C THR A 372 24.45 0.74 -1.36
N ASN A 373 24.58 -0.40 -2.04
CA ASN A 373 23.91 -0.67 -3.32
C ASN A 373 22.48 -1.23 -3.15
N THR A 374 21.95 -1.27 -1.93
CA THR A 374 20.69 -1.95 -1.62
C THR A 374 19.70 -0.99 -0.98
N LYS A 375 18.54 -0.77 -1.61
CA LYS A 375 17.38 -0.16 -0.96
C LYS A 375 16.56 -1.26 -0.26
N PRO A 376 16.20 -1.11 1.02
CA PRO A 376 15.37 -2.09 1.71
C PRO A 376 14.03 -2.35 0.98
N PHE A 377 13.57 -3.60 0.95
CA PHE A 377 12.21 -3.98 0.51
C PHE A 377 11.19 -3.64 1.61
N GLU A 378 11.07 -2.34 1.88
CA GLU A 378 10.20 -1.76 2.88
C GLU A 378 9.55 -0.51 2.30
N CYS A 379 8.41 -0.12 2.86
CA CYS A 379 7.75 1.13 2.48
C CYS A 379 8.53 2.32 3.06
N VAL A 380 9.60 2.76 2.40
CA VAL A 380 10.47 3.86 2.85
C VAL A 380 10.60 4.91 1.75
N GLY A 381 10.91 6.14 2.16
CA GLY A 381 11.13 7.27 1.25
C GLY A 381 12.32 7.05 0.33
N THR A 382 12.55 8.06 -0.51
CA THR A 382 13.63 8.10 -1.48
C THR A 382 14.99 8.31 -0.82
N ARG A 383 16.05 8.07 -1.61
CA ARG A 383 17.40 8.36 -1.18
C ARG A 383 17.59 9.85 -0.84
N GLU A 384 17.08 10.73 -1.70
CA GLU A 384 17.24 12.18 -1.52
C GLU A 384 16.47 12.69 -0.30
N GLU A 385 15.27 12.17 -0.05
CA GLU A 385 14.52 12.46 1.17
C GLU A 385 15.26 12.03 2.43
N SER A 386 15.88 10.84 2.41
CA SER A 386 16.66 10.33 3.55
C SER A 386 17.91 11.18 3.81
N ILE A 387 18.59 11.62 2.74
CA ILE A 387 19.75 12.53 2.83
C ILE A 387 19.31 13.89 3.40
N LEU A 388 18.19 14.44 2.93
CA LEU A 388 17.68 15.71 3.44
C LEU A 388 17.25 15.59 4.90
N ALA A 389 16.54 14.51 5.28
CA ALA A 389 16.15 14.26 6.66
C ALA A 389 17.36 14.20 7.60
N LEU A 390 18.44 13.52 7.18
CA LEU A 390 19.71 13.51 7.91
C LEU A 390 20.28 14.94 8.04
N GLY A 391 20.34 15.70 6.94
CA GLY A 391 20.86 17.06 6.92
C GLY A 391 20.10 18.03 7.83
N LEU A 392 18.77 18.00 7.78
CA LEU A 392 17.92 18.81 8.64
C LEU A 392 18.05 18.40 10.11
N THR A 393 18.21 17.10 10.40
CA THR A 393 18.49 16.61 11.75
C THR A 393 19.82 17.16 12.27
N LEU A 394 20.90 17.10 11.47
CA LEU A 394 22.20 17.66 11.83
C LEU A 394 22.11 19.18 12.10
N LYS A 395 21.40 19.92 11.24
CA LYS A 395 21.16 21.37 11.39
C LYS A 395 20.45 21.67 12.70
N LYS A 396 19.38 20.93 13.01
CA LYS A 396 18.62 21.06 14.26
C LYS A 396 19.47 20.80 15.50
N TYR A 397 20.26 19.72 15.51
CA TYR A 397 21.13 19.40 16.65
C TYR A 397 22.12 20.54 16.93
N ARG A 398 22.74 21.10 15.88
CA ARG A 398 23.65 22.24 16.00
C ARG A 398 22.96 23.50 16.51
N GLN A 399 21.79 23.84 15.95
CA GLN A 399 21.01 25.01 16.36
C GLN A 399 20.57 24.94 17.83
N LEU A 400 20.26 23.74 18.31
CA LEU A 400 19.86 23.50 19.70
C LEU A 400 21.04 23.25 20.64
N GLY A 401 22.29 23.27 20.16
CA GLY A 401 23.47 22.95 20.97
C GLY A 401 23.50 21.52 21.52
N LEU A 402 22.79 20.58 20.88
CA LEU A 402 22.70 19.19 21.32
C LEU A 402 23.95 18.38 20.91
N PRO A 403 24.40 17.42 21.73
CA PRO A 403 25.51 16.54 21.37
C PRO A 403 25.11 15.67 20.16
N LEU A 404 25.93 15.69 19.12
CA LEU A 404 25.71 14.91 17.91
C LEU A 404 26.03 13.42 18.14
N PRO A 405 25.09 12.49 17.86
CA PRO A 405 25.38 11.07 17.86
C PRO A 405 26.49 10.73 16.87
N THR A 406 27.43 9.86 17.26
CA THR A 406 28.57 9.44 16.42
C THR A 406 28.15 8.94 15.04
N LEU A 407 27.01 8.25 14.97
CA LEU A 407 26.42 7.81 13.71
C LEU A 407 26.17 8.97 12.74
N LEU A 408 25.54 10.07 13.21
CA LEU A 408 25.19 11.22 12.36
C LEU A 408 26.45 11.91 11.85
N THR A 409 27.45 12.10 12.72
CA THR A 409 28.75 12.69 12.32
C THR A 409 29.48 11.83 11.29
N ASN A 410 29.44 10.50 11.44
CA ASN A 410 30.07 9.59 10.47
C ASN A 410 29.35 9.62 9.12
N LEU A 411 28.02 9.64 9.13
CA LEU A 411 27.21 9.73 7.91
C LEU A 411 27.43 11.06 7.18
N GLU A 412 27.49 12.18 7.91
CA GLU A 412 27.79 13.50 7.35
C GLU A 412 29.12 13.50 6.59
N LYS A 413 30.19 12.95 7.20
CA LYS A 413 31.51 12.81 6.59
C LYS A 413 31.49 11.92 5.35
N GLN A 414 30.87 10.75 5.44
CA GLN A 414 30.80 9.79 4.33
C GLN A 414 30.03 10.33 3.13
N LEU A 415 28.94 11.07 3.37
CA LEU A 415 28.14 11.70 2.33
C LEU A 415 28.71 13.03 1.83
N LYS A 416 29.76 13.55 2.47
CA LYS A 416 30.26 14.92 2.27
C LYS A 416 29.11 15.93 2.33
N LEU A 417 28.20 15.75 3.28
CA LEU A 417 26.97 16.53 3.36
C LEU A 417 27.28 17.91 3.97
N THR A 418 27.20 18.96 3.14
CA THR A 418 27.44 20.35 3.57
C THR A 418 26.13 21.07 3.86
N PRO A 419 26.13 22.14 4.69
CA PRO A 419 24.95 22.99 4.87
C PRO A 419 24.38 23.51 3.54
N ALA A 420 25.24 23.93 2.61
CA ALA A 420 24.82 24.39 1.28
C ALA A 420 24.04 23.33 0.50
N LYS A 421 24.46 22.05 0.56
CA LYS A 421 23.74 20.94 -0.08
C LYS A 421 22.38 20.69 0.57
N VAL A 422 22.29 20.82 1.90
CA VAL A 422 21.01 20.71 2.62
C VAL A 422 20.08 21.85 2.21
N ASP A 423 20.56 23.09 2.20
CA ASP A 423 19.77 24.26 1.84
C ASP A 423 19.30 24.21 0.37
N GLN A 424 20.10 23.64 -0.54
CA GLN A 424 19.70 23.40 -1.94
C GLN A 424 18.61 22.32 -2.07
N LEU A 425 18.74 21.20 -1.36
CA LEU A 425 17.77 20.09 -1.41
C LEU A 425 16.44 20.44 -0.73
N THR A 426 16.48 21.31 0.29
CA THR A 426 15.31 21.65 1.11
C THR A 426 14.10 22.09 0.28
N PRO A 427 14.16 23.13 -0.56
CA PRO A 427 13.00 23.55 -1.36
C PRO A 427 12.63 22.51 -2.43
N LEU A 428 13.60 21.78 -3.00
CA LEU A 428 13.34 20.76 -4.01
C LEU A 428 12.50 19.60 -3.49
N ILE A 429 12.58 19.30 -2.19
CA ILE A 429 11.84 18.19 -1.56
C ILE A 429 10.66 18.74 -0.76
N LEU A 430 10.85 19.73 0.10
CA LEU A 430 9.80 20.20 1.01
C LEU A 430 8.74 21.08 0.33
N ASN A 431 9.05 21.66 -0.84
CA ASN A 431 8.11 22.46 -1.63
C ASN A 431 7.66 21.72 -2.90
N ALA A 432 8.12 20.48 -3.12
CA ALA A 432 7.68 19.68 -4.26
C ALA A 432 6.17 19.43 -4.20
N PHE A 433 5.54 19.45 -5.36
CA PHE A 433 4.17 19.00 -5.53
C PHE A 433 4.09 18.33 -6.90
N SER A 434 3.94 17.01 -6.92
CA SER A 434 3.95 16.24 -8.17
C SER A 434 2.65 16.43 -8.93
N ASP A 435 2.72 16.84 -10.21
CA ASP A 435 1.54 16.95 -11.08
C ASP A 435 0.99 15.58 -11.53
N LYS A 436 1.71 14.48 -11.26
CA LYS A 436 1.27 13.12 -11.59
C LYS A 436 0.32 12.59 -10.52
N HIS A 437 -0.93 13.03 -10.57
CA HIS A 437 -1.97 12.62 -9.62
C HIS A 437 -3.38 12.63 -10.23
N PHE A 438 -4.33 12.03 -9.51
CA PHE A 438 -5.76 12.02 -9.89
C PHE A 438 -6.67 12.68 -8.85
N LEU A 439 -6.13 13.56 -7.99
CA LEU A 439 -6.93 14.29 -7.01
C LEU A 439 -8.00 15.16 -7.70
N PRO A 440 -9.25 15.11 -7.22
CA PRO A 440 -10.23 16.13 -7.54
C PRO A 440 -9.77 17.52 -7.09
N THR A 441 -10.29 18.57 -7.73
CA THR A 441 -9.89 19.97 -7.48
C THR A 441 -10.00 20.36 -6.00
N SER A 442 -11.08 19.95 -5.31
CA SER A 442 -11.28 20.25 -3.89
C SER A 442 -10.24 19.58 -2.99
N HIS A 443 -9.92 18.30 -3.24
CA HIS A 443 -8.88 17.56 -2.52
C HIS A 443 -7.48 18.15 -2.78
N ARG A 444 -7.19 18.55 -4.03
CA ARG A 444 -5.92 19.20 -4.38
C ARG A 444 -5.75 20.51 -3.63
N ALA A 445 -6.74 21.40 -3.67
CA ALA A 445 -6.69 22.70 -3.00
C ALA A 445 -6.47 22.55 -1.48
N LEU A 446 -7.14 21.58 -0.86
CA LEU A 446 -6.96 21.26 0.56
C LEU A 446 -5.52 20.83 0.87
N LEU A 447 -4.92 19.97 0.03
CA LEU A 447 -3.56 19.48 0.23
C LEU A 447 -2.52 20.58 0.00
N GLU A 448 -2.69 21.40 -1.04
CA GLU A 448 -1.83 22.56 -1.32
C GLU A 448 -1.86 23.54 -0.14
N ALA A 449 -3.05 23.86 0.39
CA ALA A 449 -3.20 24.74 1.55
C ALA A 449 -2.43 24.20 2.77
N ALA A 450 -2.49 22.89 3.03
CA ALA A 450 -1.75 22.25 4.12
C ALA A 450 -0.23 22.37 3.94
N VAL A 451 0.28 22.13 2.73
CA VAL A 451 1.71 22.30 2.43
C VAL A 451 2.14 23.76 2.57
N HIS A 452 1.36 24.71 2.05
CA HIS A 452 1.66 26.14 2.14
C HIS A 452 1.68 26.64 3.59
N GLN A 453 0.78 26.16 4.44
CA GLN A 453 0.76 26.53 5.86
C GLN A 453 2.06 26.10 6.57
N GLN A 454 2.64 24.95 6.19
CA GLN A 454 3.91 24.49 6.74
C GLN A 454 5.13 25.27 6.26
N LEU A 455 5.05 26.01 5.15
CA LEU A 455 6.15 26.86 4.70
C LEU A 455 6.24 28.17 5.50
N LYS A 456 5.19 28.52 6.25
CA LYS A 456 5.14 29.72 7.10
C LYS A 456 5.59 29.45 8.54
N LEU A 457 5.79 28.19 8.91
CA LEU A 457 6.29 27.70 10.20
C LEU A 457 7.76 27.34 10.06
#